data_AF-A0A420RCK4-F1
#
_entry.id   AF-A0A420RCK4-F1
#
_cell.length_a   1.000
_cell.length_b   1.000
_cell.length_c   1.000
_cell.angle_alpha   90.00
_cell.angle_beta   90.00
_cell.angle_gamma   90.00
#
_symmetry.space_group_name_H-M   'P 1'
#
loop_
_entity.id
_entity.type
_entity.pdbx_description
1 polymer ?
#
loop_
_entity_poly.entity_id
_entity_poly.type
_entity_poly.pdbx_seq_one_letter_code
_entity_poly.pdbx_strand_id
1 'polypeptide(L)'
;MYATFIAAVLFLLATVTTSVAVRYEARTEAMKESRARVEQTRIAEALFAYREQFGRLPDSLDQLASSPGYEQLRSYRNEWQRYMRASDLSDGTWRFERAASWTVARRDGANSVSSENSCGAGDFTTAASWCGPRDGVWHRLETRELFSEEIAQEKLRQRRTLQLFSDYWTTRQAFPRVAASGQQLGTGQMLPLPVMAGYAGTADSCSGVHVWMGIPLDCAALFDVWGSPVGYQYQSDTYVILASEAPFSAADGRRVIVASPLNIQG
;
A
#
# COMPACT_ATOMS: atom_id res chain seq x y z
N MET A 1 -58.73 -47.47 4.33
CA MET A 1 -58.71 -46.04 3.98
C MET A 1 -57.97 -45.16 4.98
N TYR A 2 -57.99 -45.44 6.30
CA TYR A 2 -57.26 -44.63 7.29
C TYR A 2 -55.73 -44.78 7.24
N ALA A 3 -55.20 -46.00 7.04
CA ALA A 3 -53.75 -46.23 7.02
C ALA A 3 -53.03 -45.51 5.86
N THR A 4 -53.64 -45.47 4.68
CA THR A 4 -53.11 -44.77 3.49
C THR A 4 -53.13 -43.26 3.67
N PHE A 5 -54.15 -42.72 4.36
CA PHE A 5 -54.22 -41.30 4.70
C PHE A 5 -53.15 -40.89 5.72
N ILE A 6 -52.94 -41.69 6.77
CA ILE A 6 -51.90 -41.44 7.78
C ILE A 6 -50.50 -41.48 7.15
N ALA A 7 -50.23 -42.48 6.28
CA ALA A 7 -48.96 -42.58 5.57
C ALA A 7 -48.71 -41.37 4.65
N ALA A 8 -49.74 -40.90 3.92
CA ALA A 8 -49.65 -39.72 3.07
C ALA A 8 -49.37 -38.44 3.87
N VAL A 9 -50.02 -38.26 5.02
CA VAL A 9 -49.79 -37.11 5.92
C VAL A 9 -48.37 -37.13 6.48
N LEU A 10 -47.85 -38.30 6.89
CA LEU A 10 -46.48 -38.42 7.39
C LEU A 10 -45.44 -38.12 6.29
N PHE A 11 -45.67 -38.59 5.06
CA PHE A 11 -44.82 -38.26 3.92
C PHE A 11 -44.82 -36.75 3.63
N LEU A 12 -45.98 -36.10 3.67
CA LEU A 12 -46.11 -34.67 3.43
C LEU A 12 -45.45 -33.84 4.55
N LEU A 13 -45.56 -34.29 5.80
CA LEU A 13 -44.81 -33.70 6.91
C LEU A 13 -43.31 -33.86 6.74
N ALA A 14 -42.82 -35.03 6.30
CA ALA A 14 -41.40 -35.27 6.05
C ALA A 14 -40.86 -34.41 4.88
N THR A 15 -41.62 -34.19 3.81
CA THR A 15 -41.20 -33.33 2.71
C THR A 15 -41.22 -31.85 3.10
N VAL A 16 -42.18 -31.41 3.89
CA VAL A 16 -42.22 -30.04 4.41
C VAL A 16 -41.05 -29.78 5.35
N THR A 17 -40.77 -30.67 6.31
CA THR A 17 -39.66 -30.49 7.26
C THR A 17 -38.30 -30.49 6.57
N THR A 18 -38.07 -31.39 5.62
CA THR A 18 -36.83 -31.41 4.82
C THR A 18 -36.68 -30.15 3.98
N SER A 19 -37.76 -29.67 3.33
CA SER A 19 -37.70 -28.43 2.54
C SER A 19 -37.41 -27.19 3.38
N VAL A 20 -37.95 -27.13 4.60
CA VAL A 20 -37.69 -26.04 5.56
C VAL A 20 -36.26 -26.13 6.09
N ALA A 21 -35.79 -27.33 6.42
CA ALA A 21 -34.41 -27.57 6.87
C ALA A 21 -33.39 -27.10 5.82
N VAL A 22 -33.54 -27.51 4.56
CA VAL A 22 -32.65 -27.11 3.45
C VAL A 22 -32.66 -25.59 3.24
N ARG A 23 -33.85 -24.95 3.27
CA ARG A 23 -33.95 -23.48 3.14
C ARG A 23 -33.31 -22.75 4.31
N TYR A 24 -33.42 -23.29 5.52
CA TYR A 24 -32.81 -22.72 6.71
C TYR A 24 -31.29 -22.83 6.64
N GLU A 25 -30.76 -24.02 6.30
CA GLU A 25 -29.33 -24.24 6.11
C GLU A 25 -28.74 -23.28 5.08
N ALA A 26 -29.35 -23.19 3.89
CA ALA A 26 -28.91 -22.28 2.82
C ALA A 26 -28.90 -20.80 3.26
N ARG A 27 -29.93 -20.34 4.00
CA ARG A 27 -29.95 -18.97 4.54
C ARG A 27 -28.87 -18.75 5.58
N THR A 28 -28.64 -19.70 6.49
CA THR A 28 -27.60 -19.56 7.51
C THR A 28 -26.21 -19.56 6.90
N GLU A 29 -25.98 -20.35 5.85
CA GLU A 29 -24.72 -20.37 5.10
C GLU A 29 -24.49 -19.05 4.38
N ALA A 30 -25.49 -18.54 3.66
CA ALA A 30 -25.41 -17.23 3.00
C ALA A 30 -25.14 -16.08 3.99
N MET A 31 -25.76 -16.08 5.18
CA MET A 31 -25.49 -15.08 6.21
C MET A 31 -24.07 -15.19 6.77
N LYS A 32 -23.56 -16.41 6.97
CA LYS A 32 -22.18 -16.64 7.43
C LYS A 32 -21.17 -16.16 6.40
N GLU A 33 -21.40 -16.46 5.13
CA GLU A 33 -20.54 -16.02 4.04
C GLU A 33 -20.55 -14.50 3.89
N SER A 34 -21.72 -13.88 3.93
CA SER A 34 -21.87 -12.42 3.89
C SER A 34 -21.11 -11.75 5.04
N ARG A 35 -21.22 -12.30 6.27
CA ARG A 35 -20.47 -11.81 7.42
C ARG A 35 -18.96 -11.96 7.24
N ALA A 36 -18.49 -13.13 6.77
CA ALA A 36 -17.08 -13.38 6.52
C ALA A 36 -16.49 -12.42 5.47
N ARG A 37 -17.27 -12.08 4.43
CA ARG A 37 -16.90 -11.08 3.42
C ARG A 37 -16.72 -9.69 4.03
N VAL A 38 -17.69 -9.22 4.81
CA VAL A 38 -17.60 -7.91 5.49
C VAL A 38 -16.41 -7.87 6.45
N GLU A 39 -16.21 -8.92 7.25
CA GLU A 39 -15.06 -9.02 8.17
C GLU A 39 -13.73 -8.96 7.41
N GLN A 40 -13.59 -9.70 6.30
CA GLN A 40 -12.38 -9.67 5.48
C GLN A 40 -12.14 -8.32 4.81
N THR A 41 -13.18 -7.65 4.32
CA THR A 41 -13.05 -6.30 3.75
C THR A 41 -12.56 -5.30 4.81
N ARG A 42 -13.07 -5.38 6.05
CA ARG A 42 -12.59 -4.50 7.14
C ARG A 42 -11.13 -4.75 7.51
N ILE A 43 -10.72 -6.01 7.54
CA ILE A 43 -9.31 -6.37 7.78
C ILE A 43 -8.43 -5.87 6.62
N ALA A 44 -8.88 -6.02 5.38
CA ALA A 44 -8.18 -5.53 4.20
C ALA A 44 -7.98 -4.02 4.20
N GLU A 45 -9.04 -3.26 4.46
CA GLU A 45 -8.99 -1.80 4.63
C GLU A 45 -7.98 -1.40 5.71
N ALA A 46 -7.98 -2.09 6.84
CA ALA A 46 -7.05 -1.84 7.92
C ALA A 46 -5.59 -2.19 7.57
N LEU A 47 -5.35 -3.28 6.84
CA LEU A 47 -4.00 -3.64 6.37
C LEU A 47 -3.43 -2.57 5.44
N PHE A 48 -4.26 -2.04 4.55
CA PHE A 48 -3.88 -0.94 3.66
C PHE A 48 -3.55 0.32 4.46
N ALA A 49 -4.45 0.77 5.33
CA ALA A 49 -4.23 1.96 6.16
C ALA A 49 -3.01 1.82 7.09
N TYR A 50 -2.79 0.63 7.65
CA TYR A 50 -1.62 0.37 8.49
C TYR A 50 -0.33 0.50 7.70
N ARG A 51 -0.30 -0.03 6.47
CA ARG A 51 0.87 0.13 5.59
C ARG A 51 1.10 1.59 5.23
N GLU A 52 0.05 2.36 4.96
CA GLU A 52 0.19 3.80 4.66
C GLU A 52 0.80 4.54 5.86
N GLN A 53 0.35 4.21 7.07
CA GLN A 53 0.81 4.88 8.29
C GLN A 53 2.22 4.48 8.71
N PHE A 54 2.59 3.20 8.62
CA PHE A 54 3.85 2.67 9.17
C PHE A 54 4.87 2.28 8.11
N GLY A 55 4.53 2.38 6.83
CA GLY A 55 5.40 2.03 5.70
C GLY A 55 5.67 0.53 5.53
N ARG A 56 5.04 -0.33 6.34
CA ARG A 56 5.24 -1.79 6.35
C ARG A 56 3.95 -2.52 6.68
N LEU A 57 3.84 -3.77 6.23
CA LEU A 57 2.73 -4.65 6.63
C LEU A 57 2.93 -5.20 8.04
N PRO A 58 1.84 -5.41 8.82
CA PRO A 58 1.97 -5.95 10.17
C PRO A 58 2.49 -7.40 10.14
N ASP A 59 3.25 -7.79 11.15
CA ASP A 59 3.74 -9.15 11.39
C ASP A 59 2.59 -10.15 11.63
N SER A 60 1.48 -9.67 12.21
CA SER A 60 0.29 -10.49 12.49
C SER A 60 -0.98 -9.65 12.61
N LEU A 61 -2.16 -10.29 12.54
CA LEU A 61 -3.43 -9.62 12.85
C LEU A 61 -3.54 -9.18 14.31
N ASP A 62 -2.81 -9.84 15.22
CA ASP A 62 -2.75 -9.43 16.62
C ASP A 62 -1.96 -8.14 16.80
N GLN A 63 -0.83 -8.02 16.09
CA GLN A 63 -0.10 -6.76 16.07
C GLN A 63 -1.00 -5.65 15.51
N LEU A 64 -1.63 -5.89 14.36
CA LEU A 64 -2.56 -4.94 13.75
C LEU A 64 -3.65 -4.49 14.74
N ALA A 65 -4.34 -5.42 15.39
CA ALA A 65 -5.42 -5.10 16.34
C ALA A 65 -4.94 -4.54 17.70
N SER A 66 -3.64 -4.58 17.97
CA SER A 66 -3.00 -3.97 19.14
C SER A 66 -2.50 -2.55 18.88
N SER A 67 -2.39 -2.16 17.60
CA SER A 67 -1.91 -0.84 17.22
C SER A 67 -2.96 0.24 17.47
N PRO A 68 -2.56 1.43 17.95
CA PRO A 68 -3.49 2.54 18.17
C PRO A 68 -4.31 2.88 16.93
N GLY A 69 -5.64 2.93 17.05
CA GLY A 69 -6.58 3.23 15.95
C GLY A 69 -7.14 2.00 15.23
N TYR A 70 -6.71 0.79 15.60
CA TYR A 70 -7.11 -0.48 15.00
C TYR A 70 -7.78 -1.44 16.00
N GLU A 71 -8.09 -0.97 17.21
CA GLU A 71 -8.63 -1.80 18.30
C GLU A 71 -9.98 -2.45 17.95
N GLN A 72 -10.77 -1.82 17.08
CA GLN A 72 -12.04 -2.33 16.56
C GLN A 72 -11.90 -3.68 15.86
N LEU A 73 -10.71 -3.98 15.31
CA LEU A 73 -10.46 -5.24 14.62
C LEU A 73 -10.51 -6.45 15.55
N ARG A 74 -10.35 -6.25 16.87
CA ARG A 74 -10.52 -7.33 17.86
C ARG A 74 -11.92 -7.95 17.80
N SER A 75 -12.94 -7.16 17.44
CA SER A 75 -14.32 -7.65 17.30
C SER A 75 -14.55 -8.47 16.03
N TYR A 76 -13.74 -8.23 15.00
CA TYR A 76 -13.78 -8.97 13.73
C TYR A 76 -12.84 -10.17 13.73
N ARG A 77 -11.90 -10.25 14.68
CA ARG A 77 -11.02 -11.40 14.86
C ARG A 77 -11.80 -12.65 15.27
N ASN A 78 -11.55 -13.74 14.55
CA ASN A 78 -12.05 -15.06 14.95
C ASN A 78 -10.97 -16.13 14.78
N GLU A 79 -11.18 -17.29 15.42
CA GLU A 79 -10.24 -18.43 15.39
C GLU A 79 -10.08 -19.07 14.00
N TRP A 80 -10.92 -18.70 13.05
CA TRP A 80 -10.96 -19.21 11.67
C TRP A 80 -10.23 -18.29 10.70
N GLN A 81 -9.92 -17.07 11.12
CA GLN A 81 -9.10 -16.14 10.35
C GLN A 81 -7.64 -16.51 10.48
N ARG A 82 -6.96 -16.44 9.35
CA ARG A 82 -5.54 -16.65 9.21
C ARG A 82 -4.95 -15.46 8.49
N TYR A 83 -3.65 -15.29 8.72
CA TYR A 83 -2.87 -14.23 8.14
C TYR A 83 -1.47 -14.73 7.88
N MET A 84 -0.91 -14.29 6.77
CA MET A 84 0.48 -14.56 6.43
C MET A 84 1.08 -13.32 5.79
N ARG A 85 2.37 -13.09 6.08
CA ARG A 85 3.18 -12.05 5.45
C ARG A 85 4.44 -12.67 4.88
N ALA A 86 4.79 -12.27 3.66
CA ALA A 86 6.08 -12.50 3.03
C ALA A 86 6.72 -11.12 2.82
N SER A 87 7.90 -10.89 3.38
CA SER A 87 8.54 -9.57 3.41
C SER A 87 9.57 -9.35 2.30
N ASP A 88 9.80 -10.36 1.45
CA ASP A 88 10.88 -10.32 0.46
C ASP A 88 10.56 -11.21 -0.75
N LEU A 89 9.57 -10.79 -1.53
CA LEU A 89 9.23 -11.41 -2.80
C LEU A 89 9.84 -10.63 -3.95
N SER A 90 10.12 -11.31 -5.05
CA SER A 90 10.56 -10.69 -6.30
C SER A 90 9.72 -11.20 -7.45
N ASP A 91 9.31 -10.29 -8.33
CA ASP A 91 8.65 -10.62 -9.60
C ASP A 91 9.58 -10.44 -10.81
N GLY A 92 10.89 -10.31 -10.55
CA GLY A 92 11.91 -10.02 -11.55
C GLY A 92 12.05 -8.53 -11.89
N THR A 93 11.09 -7.68 -11.49
CA THR A 93 11.17 -6.22 -11.64
C THR A 93 11.33 -5.54 -10.29
N TRP A 94 10.49 -5.89 -9.32
CA TRP A 94 10.41 -5.26 -8.02
C TRP A 94 10.65 -6.25 -6.89
N ARG A 95 11.21 -5.78 -5.78
CA ARG A 95 11.09 -6.45 -4.49
C ARG A 95 9.88 -5.90 -3.75
N PHE A 96 9.04 -6.78 -3.24
CA PHE A 96 7.78 -6.39 -2.63
C PHE A 96 7.43 -7.27 -1.43
N GLU A 97 6.55 -6.73 -0.59
CA GLU A 97 5.93 -7.47 0.50
C GLU A 97 4.53 -7.91 0.06
N ARG A 98 4.12 -9.09 0.52
CA ARG A 98 2.77 -9.62 0.37
C ARG A 98 2.21 -9.92 1.74
N ALA A 99 1.00 -9.45 1.99
CA ALA A 99 0.15 -9.92 3.07
C ALA A 99 -1.09 -10.57 2.48
N ALA A 100 -1.58 -11.64 3.12
CA ALA A 100 -2.93 -12.11 2.87
C ALA A 100 -3.62 -12.48 4.17
N SER A 101 -4.92 -12.22 4.21
CA SER A 101 -5.83 -12.72 5.23
C SER A 101 -6.88 -13.60 4.58
N TRP A 102 -7.27 -14.68 5.24
CA TRP A 102 -8.34 -15.55 4.76
C TRP A 102 -9.10 -16.16 5.92
N THR A 103 -10.34 -16.56 5.64
CA THR A 103 -11.18 -17.28 6.60
C THR A 103 -11.28 -18.72 6.15
N VAL A 104 -10.80 -19.64 6.99
CA VAL A 104 -10.86 -21.08 6.73
C VAL A 104 -12.28 -21.58 7.03
N ALA A 105 -12.85 -22.36 6.11
CA ALA A 105 -14.13 -23.01 6.36
C ALA A 105 -14.00 -23.99 7.54
N ARG A 106 -15.01 -24.01 8.41
CA ARG A 106 -15.00 -24.74 9.71
C ARG A 106 -14.75 -26.25 9.57
N ARG A 107 -14.92 -26.83 8.38
CA ARG A 107 -14.78 -28.28 8.11
C ARG A 107 -13.36 -28.70 7.68
N ASP A 108 -12.53 -27.77 7.20
CA ASP A 108 -11.35 -28.14 6.39
C ASP A 108 -10.00 -28.07 7.13
N GLY A 109 -9.99 -27.79 8.43
CA GLY A 109 -8.78 -27.98 9.24
C GLY A 109 -7.52 -27.24 8.74
N ALA A 110 -7.57 -25.90 8.71
CA ALA A 110 -6.49 -24.91 8.85
C ALA A 110 -5.13 -24.99 8.10
N ASN A 111 -4.71 -26.06 7.42
CA ASN A 111 -3.27 -26.28 7.19
C ASN A 111 -2.74 -26.16 5.74
N SER A 112 -3.56 -26.02 4.69
CA SER A 112 -3.06 -26.03 3.29
C SER A 112 -3.14 -24.71 2.51
N VAL A 113 -3.82 -23.68 3.03
CA VAL A 113 -4.22 -22.51 2.23
C VAL A 113 -3.05 -21.70 1.67
N SER A 114 -1.91 -21.65 2.37
CA SER A 114 -0.72 -20.93 1.89
C SER A 114 -0.06 -21.58 0.67
N SER A 115 -0.27 -22.89 0.47
CA SER A 115 0.21 -23.63 -0.71
C SER A 115 -0.77 -23.61 -1.88
N GLU A 116 -2.00 -23.16 -1.64
CA GLU A 116 -3.02 -23.06 -2.67
C GLU A 116 -2.88 -21.73 -3.40
N ASN A 117 -2.68 -21.80 -4.71
CA ASN A 117 -2.58 -20.63 -5.58
C ASN A 117 -3.50 -20.81 -6.79
N SER A 118 -4.67 -20.19 -6.75
CA SER A 118 -5.66 -20.33 -7.82
C SER A 118 -5.19 -19.77 -9.18
N CYS A 119 -4.19 -18.88 -9.21
CA CYS A 119 -3.72 -18.23 -10.44
C CYS A 119 -2.36 -18.72 -10.96
N GLY A 120 -1.77 -19.77 -10.39
CA GLY A 120 -0.53 -20.31 -10.93
C GLY A 120 0.20 -21.30 -10.04
N ALA A 121 1.46 -21.56 -10.40
CA ALA A 121 2.37 -22.38 -9.61
C ALA A 121 3.04 -21.58 -8.49
N GLY A 122 3.53 -22.29 -7.48
CA GLY A 122 4.19 -21.71 -6.31
C GLY A 122 3.24 -21.40 -5.15
N ASP A 123 3.82 -21.25 -3.97
CA ASP A 123 3.09 -20.94 -2.74
C ASP A 123 3.07 -19.45 -2.42
N PHE A 124 2.41 -19.07 -1.32
CA PHE A 124 2.32 -17.70 -0.85
C PHE A 124 3.68 -16.99 -0.68
N THR A 125 4.73 -17.73 -0.33
CA THR A 125 6.08 -17.19 -0.05
C THR A 125 7.05 -17.23 -1.22
N THR A 126 6.70 -17.90 -2.31
CA THR A 126 7.60 -18.11 -3.46
C THR A 126 7.00 -17.65 -4.79
N ALA A 127 5.68 -17.65 -4.91
CA ALA A 127 5.03 -17.30 -6.17
C ALA A 127 5.15 -15.80 -6.46
N ALA A 128 5.48 -15.47 -7.71
CA ALA A 128 5.47 -14.08 -8.19
C ALA A 128 4.07 -13.47 -8.15
N SER A 129 3.00 -14.28 -8.29
CA SER A 129 1.61 -13.87 -8.05
C SER A 129 0.89 -14.99 -7.31
N TRP A 130 0.13 -14.63 -6.27
CA TRP A 130 -0.63 -15.59 -5.47
C TRP A 130 -2.10 -15.15 -5.37
N CYS A 131 -3.04 -15.99 -5.76
CA CYS A 131 -4.47 -15.64 -5.78
C CYS A 131 -5.29 -16.53 -4.85
N GLY A 132 -4.71 -16.89 -3.70
CA GLY A 132 -5.44 -17.59 -2.67
C GLY A 132 -5.94 -18.99 -3.02
N PRO A 133 -6.66 -19.60 -2.06
CA PRO A 133 -7.40 -20.82 -2.29
C PRO A 133 -8.52 -20.59 -3.31
N ARG A 134 -8.95 -21.68 -3.98
CA ARG A 134 -10.11 -21.63 -4.89
C ARG A 134 -11.42 -21.39 -4.14
N ASP A 135 -11.49 -21.88 -2.91
CA ASP A 135 -12.66 -21.80 -2.06
C ASP A 135 -12.41 -20.89 -0.85
N GLY A 136 -13.45 -20.21 -0.40
CA GLY A 136 -13.40 -19.32 0.77
C GLY A 136 -13.21 -17.84 0.44
N VAL A 137 -13.16 -17.03 1.51
CA VAL A 137 -13.01 -15.57 1.42
C VAL A 137 -11.60 -15.22 1.86
N TRP A 138 -10.85 -14.58 0.96
CA TRP A 138 -9.49 -14.13 1.20
C TRP A 138 -9.29 -12.73 0.62
N HIS A 139 -8.30 -12.03 1.16
CA HIS A 139 -7.82 -10.77 0.65
C HIS A 139 -6.29 -10.80 0.60
N ARG A 140 -5.72 -10.17 -0.42
CA ARG A 140 -4.28 -10.03 -0.61
C ARG A 140 -3.95 -8.56 -0.78
N LEU A 141 -2.82 -8.15 -0.20
CA LEU A 141 -2.21 -6.86 -0.42
C LEU A 141 -0.75 -7.09 -0.81
N GLU A 142 -0.36 -6.58 -1.98
CA GLU A 142 1.04 -6.61 -2.44
C GLU A 142 1.53 -5.17 -2.62
N THR A 143 2.69 -4.84 -2.05
CA THR A 143 3.17 -3.45 -2.09
C THR A 143 3.49 -2.97 -3.51
N ARG A 144 3.85 -3.88 -4.42
CA ARG A 144 4.12 -3.56 -5.83
C ARG A 144 2.95 -2.95 -6.59
N GLU A 145 1.71 -3.23 -6.17
CA GLU A 145 0.51 -2.70 -6.82
C GLU A 145 0.43 -1.17 -6.67
N LEU A 146 1.16 -0.62 -5.70
CA LEU A 146 1.14 0.80 -5.33
C LEU A 146 2.37 1.57 -5.83
N PHE A 147 3.44 0.89 -6.24
CA PHE A 147 4.69 1.55 -6.66
C PHE A 147 4.50 2.47 -7.87
N SER A 148 3.67 2.08 -8.85
CA SER A 148 3.45 2.90 -10.05
C SER A 148 2.73 4.22 -9.73
N GLU A 149 1.74 4.17 -8.85
CA GLU A 149 0.98 5.33 -8.38
C GLU A 149 1.87 6.26 -7.55
N GLU A 150 2.64 5.72 -6.60
CA GLU A 150 3.57 6.48 -5.77
C GLU A 150 4.65 7.19 -6.62
N ILE A 151 5.25 6.48 -7.59
CA ILE A 151 6.23 7.09 -8.52
C ILE A 151 5.59 8.19 -9.37
N ALA A 152 4.37 7.97 -9.85
CA ALA A 152 3.66 8.95 -10.66
C ALA A 152 3.33 10.21 -9.85
N GLN A 153 2.87 10.04 -8.61
CA GLN A 153 2.59 11.14 -7.70
C GLN A 153 3.86 11.94 -7.39
N GLU A 154 4.98 11.27 -7.13
CA GLU A 154 6.26 11.93 -6.88
C GLU A 154 6.74 12.73 -8.10
N LYS A 155 6.65 12.16 -9.32
CA LYS A 155 6.97 12.90 -10.54
C LYS A 155 6.12 14.14 -10.74
N LEU A 156 4.83 14.09 -10.39
CA LEU A 156 3.96 15.26 -10.46
C LEU A 156 4.37 16.34 -9.44
N ARG A 157 4.74 15.96 -8.22
CA ARG A 157 5.27 16.89 -7.21
C ARG A 157 6.57 17.54 -7.69
N GLN A 158 7.53 16.75 -8.12
CA GLN A 158 8.80 17.25 -8.66
C GLN A 158 8.60 18.22 -9.83
N ARG A 159 7.67 17.93 -10.76
CA ARG A 159 7.36 18.83 -11.88
C ARG A 159 6.79 20.16 -11.43
N ARG A 160 5.90 20.19 -10.43
CA ARG A 160 5.37 21.44 -9.86
C ARG A 160 6.50 22.25 -9.23
N THR A 161 7.40 21.60 -8.50
CA THR A 161 8.57 22.25 -7.91
C THR A 161 9.50 22.80 -8.98
N LEU A 162 9.77 22.04 -10.06
CA LEU A 162 10.57 22.49 -11.19
C LEU A 162 9.96 23.70 -11.92
N GLN A 163 8.64 23.83 -11.97
CA GLN A 163 7.99 25.02 -12.52
C GLN A 163 8.41 26.28 -11.74
N LEU A 164 8.47 26.21 -10.42
CA LEU A 164 8.92 27.33 -9.58
C LEU A 164 10.38 27.70 -9.85
N PHE A 165 11.24 26.71 -10.10
CA PHE A 165 12.62 26.94 -10.52
C PHE A 165 12.69 27.57 -11.92
N SER A 166 11.84 27.16 -12.85
CA SER A 166 11.75 27.79 -14.17
C SER A 166 11.35 29.26 -14.07
N ASP A 167 10.35 29.59 -13.26
CA ASP A 167 9.90 30.96 -13.05
C ASP A 167 11.01 31.83 -12.43
N TYR A 168 11.75 31.27 -11.47
CA TYR A 168 12.95 31.92 -10.90
C TYR A 168 14.01 32.16 -11.98
N TRP A 169 14.30 31.15 -12.80
CA TRP A 169 15.28 31.24 -13.88
C TRP A 169 14.92 32.35 -14.87
N THR A 170 13.65 32.50 -15.24
CA THR A 170 13.20 33.57 -16.14
C THR A 170 13.62 34.97 -15.64
N THR A 171 13.61 35.18 -14.33
CA THR A 171 13.98 36.48 -13.73
C THR A 171 15.48 36.65 -13.47
N ARG A 172 16.21 35.57 -13.17
CA ARG A 172 17.62 35.62 -12.73
C ARG A 172 18.62 35.13 -13.77
N GLN A 173 18.15 34.44 -14.81
CA GLN A 173 18.95 33.80 -15.86
C GLN A 173 20.00 32.79 -15.33
N ALA A 174 19.79 32.27 -14.12
CA ALA A 174 20.62 31.27 -13.48
C ALA A 174 19.82 30.53 -12.41
N PHE A 175 20.06 29.23 -12.26
CA PHE A 175 19.49 28.45 -11.16
C PHE A 175 20.18 28.73 -9.82
N PRO A 176 19.47 28.62 -8.68
CA PRO A 176 20.03 28.91 -7.37
C PRO A 176 21.08 27.85 -7.00
N ARG A 177 22.27 28.30 -6.61
CA ARG A 177 23.39 27.43 -6.24
C ARG A 177 23.90 27.63 -4.82
N VAL A 178 23.22 28.46 -4.03
CA VAL A 178 23.63 28.80 -2.66
C VAL A 178 22.51 28.40 -1.71
N ALA A 179 22.83 27.52 -0.77
CA ALA A 179 21.93 27.12 0.30
C ALA A 179 21.68 28.28 1.27
N ALA A 180 20.62 28.19 2.07
CA ALA A 180 20.34 29.17 3.14
C ALA A 180 21.50 29.33 4.15
N SER A 181 22.30 28.28 4.33
CA SER A 181 23.52 28.29 5.15
C SER A 181 24.69 29.08 4.54
N GLY A 182 24.58 29.51 3.28
CA GLY A 182 25.66 30.11 2.50
C GLY A 182 26.55 29.10 1.76
N GLN A 183 26.31 27.79 1.92
CA GLN A 183 27.04 26.76 1.19
C GLN A 183 26.75 26.87 -0.32
N GLN A 184 27.80 27.00 -1.13
CA GLN A 184 27.69 27.02 -2.58
C GLN A 184 27.83 25.60 -3.14
N LEU A 185 26.90 25.20 -4.01
CA LEU A 185 26.95 23.95 -4.76
C LEU A 185 27.78 24.14 -6.03
N GLY A 186 28.74 23.25 -6.22
CA GLY A 186 29.41 23.03 -7.50
C GLY A 186 28.57 22.19 -8.46
N THR A 187 28.97 22.17 -9.73
CA THR A 187 28.37 21.29 -10.75
C THR A 187 28.41 19.82 -10.31
N GLY A 188 27.28 19.13 -10.43
CA GLY A 188 27.09 17.74 -10.05
C GLY A 188 26.83 17.53 -8.55
N GLN A 189 26.96 18.56 -7.71
CA GLN A 189 26.68 18.43 -6.28
C GLN A 189 25.18 18.44 -6.00
N MET A 190 24.79 17.62 -5.03
CA MET A 190 23.41 17.49 -4.57
C MET A 190 23.31 17.84 -3.09
N LEU A 191 22.29 18.62 -2.72
CA LEU A 191 21.92 18.86 -1.33
C LEU A 191 20.40 18.71 -1.16
N PRO A 192 19.92 18.30 0.03
CA PRO A 192 18.49 18.24 0.29
C PRO A 192 17.83 19.61 0.21
N LEU A 193 16.69 19.72 -0.47
CA LEU A 193 15.89 20.94 -0.57
C LEU A 193 15.54 21.56 0.80
N PRO A 194 15.21 20.79 1.86
CA PRO A 194 15.05 21.35 3.20
C PRO A 194 16.27 22.16 3.65
N VAL A 195 17.47 21.62 3.44
CA VAL A 195 18.73 22.29 3.79
C VAL A 195 18.95 23.53 2.92
N MET A 196 18.63 23.43 1.62
CA MET A 196 18.68 24.58 0.72
C MET A 196 17.78 25.73 1.19
N ALA A 197 16.58 25.41 1.66
CA ALA A 197 15.60 26.36 2.18
C ALA A 197 15.81 26.77 3.65
N GLY A 198 16.80 26.20 4.34
CA GLY A 198 17.07 26.49 5.75
C GLY A 198 16.08 25.84 6.73
N TYR A 199 15.35 24.82 6.30
CA TYR A 199 14.47 24.01 7.15
C TYR A 199 15.23 22.81 7.74
N ALA A 200 15.22 22.68 9.07
CA ALA A 200 15.93 21.63 9.81
C ALA A 200 15.02 20.54 10.39
N GLY A 201 13.70 20.64 10.19
CA GLY A 201 12.73 19.67 10.70
C GLY A 201 12.54 18.46 9.78
N THR A 202 11.56 17.63 10.13
CA THR A 202 11.14 16.45 9.35
C THR A 202 9.89 16.74 8.52
N ALA A 203 9.51 15.81 7.65
CA ALA A 203 8.26 15.88 6.90
C ALA A 203 7.04 16.00 7.83
N ASP A 204 6.99 15.22 8.92
CA ASP A 204 5.86 15.20 9.87
C ASP A 204 5.62 16.52 10.60
N SER A 205 6.69 17.32 10.77
CA SER A 205 6.65 18.61 11.45
C SER A 205 6.62 19.80 10.49
N CYS A 206 6.68 19.54 9.18
CA CYS A 206 6.72 20.58 8.18
C CYS A 206 5.35 21.23 8.05
N SER A 207 5.31 22.57 8.14
CA SER A 207 4.10 23.33 7.90
C SER A 207 4.42 24.69 7.27
N GLY A 208 3.52 25.16 6.40
CA GLY A 208 3.64 26.46 5.74
C GLY A 208 4.46 26.44 4.45
N VAL A 209 5.00 27.62 4.12
CA VAL A 209 5.79 27.87 2.91
C VAL A 209 7.15 28.42 3.32
N HIS A 210 8.22 27.84 2.80
CA HIS A 210 9.61 28.22 3.01
C HIS A 210 10.15 28.91 1.76
N VAL A 211 10.64 30.14 1.90
CA VAL A 211 11.15 30.90 0.76
C VAL A 211 12.66 30.75 0.64
N TRP A 212 13.12 30.15 -0.45
CA TRP A 212 14.55 30.00 -0.76
C TRP A 212 14.93 30.86 -1.96
N MET A 213 15.75 31.89 -1.75
CA MET A 213 16.17 32.84 -2.80
C MET A 213 14.98 33.49 -3.56
N GLY A 214 13.81 33.60 -2.93
CA GLY A 214 12.58 34.11 -3.55
C GLY A 214 11.67 33.04 -4.16
N ILE A 215 12.08 31.77 -4.11
CA ILE A 215 11.28 30.62 -4.55
C ILE A 215 10.43 30.12 -3.37
N PRO A 216 9.08 30.17 -3.45
CA PRO A 216 8.22 29.66 -2.39
C PRO A 216 8.09 28.14 -2.47
N LEU A 217 8.69 27.41 -1.52
CA LEU A 217 8.64 25.96 -1.42
C LEU A 217 7.70 25.54 -0.30
N ASP A 218 6.66 24.78 -0.63
CA ASP A 218 5.82 24.14 0.38
C ASP A 218 6.46 22.82 0.87
N CYS A 219 5.86 22.20 1.88
CA CYS A 219 6.35 20.93 2.42
C CYS A 219 6.38 19.79 1.39
N ALA A 220 5.47 19.81 0.40
CA ALA A 220 5.43 18.82 -0.67
C ALA A 220 6.54 19.02 -1.72
N ALA A 221 7.14 20.21 -1.78
CA ALA A 221 8.35 20.46 -2.56
C ALA A 221 9.62 20.08 -1.80
N LEU A 222 9.62 20.21 -0.47
CA LEU A 222 10.77 19.90 0.39
C LEU A 222 10.94 18.39 0.66
N PHE A 223 9.82 17.67 0.77
CA PHE A 223 9.80 16.24 1.08
C PHE A 223 9.02 15.47 0.01
N ASP A 224 9.51 14.27 -0.30
CA ASP A 224 8.87 13.38 -1.26
C ASP A 224 7.57 12.77 -0.71
N VAL A 225 6.87 12.01 -1.55
CA VAL A 225 5.64 11.30 -1.15
C VAL A 225 5.84 10.34 0.04
N TRP A 226 7.07 9.91 0.31
CA TRP A 226 7.41 8.98 1.38
C TRP A 226 7.96 9.68 2.63
N GLY A 227 8.00 11.02 2.65
CA GLY A 227 8.47 11.82 3.78
C GLY A 227 10.00 11.96 3.87
N SER A 228 10.75 11.53 2.86
CA SER A 228 12.20 11.75 2.79
C SER A 228 12.52 13.08 2.08
N PRO A 229 13.67 13.71 2.39
CA PRO A 229 14.05 14.97 1.76
C PRO A 229 14.26 14.84 0.25
N VAL A 230 13.64 15.72 -0.54
CA VAL A 230 13.92 15.81 -1.99
C VAL A 230 15.31 16.40 -2.19
N GLY A 231 16.16 15.73 -2.98
CA GLY A 231 17.47 16.21 -3.37
C GLY A 231 17.41 17.22 -4.50
N TYR A 232 18.15 18.32 -4.37
CA TYR A 232 18.40 19.29 -5.44
C TYR A 232 19.84 19.14 -5.92
N GLN A 233 20.02 18.79 -7.19
CA GLN A 233 21.31 18.71 -7.83
C GLN A 233 21.49 19.83 -8.84
N TYR A 234 22.53 20.63 -8.63
CA TYR A 234 22.92 21.70 -9.53
C TYR A 234 23.90 21.17 -10.59
N GLN A 235 23.60 21.36 -11.87
CA GLN A 235 24.50 20.95 -12.97
C GLN A 235 25.10 22.17 -13.67
N SER A 236 24.26 23.11 -14.09
CA SER A 236 24.67 24.37 -14.69
C SER A 236 23.63 25.46 -14.41
N ASP A 237 23.92 26.69 -14.83
CA ASP A 237 22.97 27.80 -14.73
C ASP A 237 21.67 27.55 -15.53
N THR A 238 21.67 26.57 -16.44
CA THR A 238 20.53 26.16 -17.28
C THR A 238 20.05 24.73 -17.02
N TYR A 239 20.67 24.00 -16.09
CA TYR A 239 20.32 22.60 -15.84
C TYR A 239 20.34 22.24 -14.35
N VAL A 240 19.20 21.76 -13.84
CA VAL A 240 19.03 21.24 -12.48
C VAL A 240 18.24 19.94 -12.49
N ILE A 241 18.41 19.14 -11.44
CA ILE A 241 17.71 17.87 -11.27
C ILE A 241 17.12 17.83 -9.85
N LEU A 242 15.85 17.47 -9.74
CA LEU A 242 15.26 17.03 -8.49
C LEU A 242 15.28 15.52 -8.43
N ALA A 243 15.70 14.94 -7.31
CA ALA A 243 15.79 13.50 -7.12
C ALA A 243 15.25 13.09 -5.76
N SER A 244 14.48 12.01 -5.73
CA SER A 244 13.92 11.41 -4.52
C SER A 244 14.22 9.91 -4.54
N GLU A 245 14.49 9.33 -3.37
CA GLU A 245 14.80 7.91 -3.24
C GLU A 245 13.59 7.17 -2.67
N ALA A 246 13.03 6.23 -3.44
CA ALA A 246 11.87 5.48 -3.01
C ALA A 246 12.23 4.47 -1.91
N PRO A 247 11.31 4.17 -0.98
CA PRO A 247 11.53 3.22 0.11
C PRO A 247 11.57 1.76 -0.38
N PHE A 248 11.18 1.49 -1.63
CA PHE A 248 11.20 0.16 -2.25
C PHE A 248 12.41 -0.02 -3.18
N SER A 249 12.65 -1.28 -3.57
CA SER A 249 13.81 -1.66 -4.38
C SER A 249 13.41 -2.45 -5.63
N ALA A 250 14.25 -2.34 -6.65
CA ALA A 250 14.20 -3.22 -7.82
C ALA A 250 14.57 -4.66 -7.41
N ALA A 251 14.29 -5.62 -8.28
CA ALA A 251 14.57 -7.04 -8.07
C ALA A 251 16.04 -7.34 -7.73
N ASP A 252 16.98 -6.51 -8.19
CA ASP A 252 18.42 -6.61 -7.92
C ASP A 252 18.85 -5.97 -6.58
N GLY A 253 17.90 -5.47 -5.79
CA GLY A 253 18.13 -4.82 -4.50
C GLY A 253 18.55 -3.36 -4.59
N ARG A 254 18.68 -2.77 -5.79
CA ARG A 254 18.94 -1.33 -5.91
C ARG A 254 17.70 -0.52 -5.54
N ARG A 255 17.92 0.56 -4.81
CA ARG A 255 16.90 1.56 -4.49
C ARG A 255 16.44 2.27 -5.76
N VAL A 256 15.17 2.58 -5.82
CA VAL A 256 14.57 3.23 -6.99
C VAL A 256 14.70 4.73 -6.83
N ILE A 257 15.34 5.38 -7.80
CA ILE A 257 15.49 6.84 -7.80
C ILE A 257 14.45 7.43 -8.75
N VAL A 258 13.62 8.32 -8.24
CA VAL A 258 12.71 9.14 -9.04
C VAL A 258 13.37 10.49 -9.25
N ALA A 259 13.86 10.74 -10.46
CA ALA A 259 14.50 11.99 -10.83
C ALA A 259 13.75 12.72 -11.94
N SER A 260 13.65 14.04 -11.82
CA SER A 260 13.07 14.94 -12.81
C SER A 260 14.09 16.02 -13.19
N PRO A 261 14.61 16.01 -14.42
CA PRO A 261 15.49 17.06 -14.92
C PRO A 261 14.70 18.29 -15.39
N LEU A 262 15.28 19.47 -15.23
CA LEU A 262 14.85 20.70 -15.89
C LEU A 262 16.05 21.33 -16.61
N ASN A 263 16.01 21.30 -17.94
CA ASN A 263 17.00 21.91 -18.81
C ASN A 263 16.34 23.03 -19.62
N ILE A 264 16.79 24.27 -19.44
CA ILE A 264 16.34 25.43 -20.22
C ILE A 264 17.27 25.55 -21.43
N GLN A 265 16.74 25.25 -22.62
CA GLN A 265 17.45 25.54 -23.88
C GLN A 265 17.29 27.04 -24.16
N GLY A 266 18.40 27.76 -24.10
CA GLY A 266 18.49 29.17 -24.51
C GLY A 266 18.55 29.33 -26.02
#